data_AF-A0A377W4E3-F1
#
_entry.id   AF-A0A377W4E3-F1
#
_cell.length_a   1.000
_cell.length_b   1.000
_cell.length_c   1.000
_cell.angle_alpha   90.00
_cell.angle_beta   90.00
_cell.angle_gamma   90.00
#
_symmetry.space_group_name_H-M   'P 1'
#
loop_
_entity.id
_entity.type
_entity.pdbx_description
1 polymer ?
#
loop_
_entity_poly.entity_id
_entity_poly.type
_entity_poly.pdbx_seq_one_letter_code
_entity_poly.pdbx_strand_id
1 'polypeptide(L)'
;MMTVSLRWKEYYPDARKEDWKLIQAGQRVQIIKKDAEKGGVLKLGTEVVVDQQKTISALLGASPGASTAAPITLNVLKQMFPAAV
;
A
#
# COMPACT_ATOMS: atom_id res chain seq x y z
N MET A 1 4.25 -15.31 -15.67
CA MET A 1 5.42 -14.43 -15.43
C MET A 1 5.18 -13.15 -16.22
N MET A 2 4.83 -12.04 -15.57
CA MET A 2 4.64 -10.75 -16.25
C MET A 2 5.99 -10.04 -16.33
N THR A 3 6.58 -9.98 -17.52
CA THR A 3 7.75 -9.13 -17.78
C THR A 3 7.23 -7.71 -17.97
N VAL A 4 7.56 -6.81 -17.05
CA VAL A 4 7.36 -5.38 -17.29
C VAL A 4 8.35 -4.99 -18.39
N SER A 5 7.86 -4.46 -19.51
CA SER A 5 8.72 -3.85 -20.52
C SER A 5 9.17 -2.50 -19.97
N LEU A 6 10.45 -2.41 -19.65
CA LEU A 6 11.00 -1.31 -18.85
C LEU A 6 11.48 -0.22 -19.81
N ARG A 7 10.63 0.78 -20.06
CA ARG A 7 10.98 1.99 -20.84
C ARG A 7 11.77 3.00 -20.01
N TRP A 8 12.78 2.55 -19.28
CA TRP A 8 13.47 3.40 -18.32
C TRP A 8 14.18 4.59 -18.95
N LYS A 9 14.68 4.47 -20.17
CA LYS A 9 15.32 5.59 -20.88
C LYS A 9 14.38 6.76 -21.18
N GLU A 10 13.07 6.53 -21.25
CA GLU A 10 12.08 7.60 -21.41
C GLU A 10 11.90 8.41 -20.12
N TYR A 11 12.05 7.77 -18.96
CA TYR A 11 11.84 8.39 -17.64
C TYR A 11 13.14 8.80 -16.93
N TYR A 12 14.25 8.12 -17.22
CA TYR A 12 15.57 8.33 -16.66
C TYR A 12 16.63 7.99 -17.74
N PRO A 13 17.05 8.98 -18.55
CA PRO A 13 17.93 8.76 -19.71
C PRO A 13 19.27 8.08 -19.40
N ASP A 14 19.81 8.35 -18.22
CA ASP A 14 21.10 7.79 -17.75
C ASP A 14 20.98 6.37 -17.18
N ALA A 15 19.79 5.74 -17.24
CA ALA A 15 19.60 4.38 -16.78
C ALA A 15 20.51 3.37 -17.51
N ARG A 16 21.43 2.73 -16.79
CA ARG A 16 22.27 1.65 -17.30
C ARG A 16 21.68 0.31 -16.94
N LYS A 17 21.65 -0.63 -17.89
CA LYS A 17 21.02 -1.96 -17.70
C LYS A 17 21.63 -2.76 -16.53
N GLU A 18 22.92 -2.60 -16.30
CA GLU A 18 23.70 -3.25 -15.24
C GLU A 18 23.28 -2.86 -13.82
N ASP A 19 22.66 -1.69 -13.64
CA ASP A 19 22.16 -1.24 -12.34
C ASP A 19 20.87 -1.95 -11.92
N TRP A 20 20.25 -2.73 -12.82
CA TRP A 20 18.94 -3.34 -12.60
C TRP A 20 19.00 -4.86 -12.54
N LYS A 21 18.19 -5.43 -11.64
CA LYS A 21 18.06 -6.87 -11.47
C LYS A 21 16.59 -7.28 -11.56
N LEU A 22 16.33 -8.41 -12.18
CA LEU A 22 15.02 -9.04 -12.11
C LEU A 22 14.84 -9.63 -10.72
N ILE A 23 13.74 -9.26 -10.08
CA ILE A 23 13.32 -9.82 -8.81
C ILE A 23 12.05 -10.62 -9.02
N GLN A 24 11.90 -11.70 -8.27
CA GLN A 24 10.63 -12.42 -8.23
C GLN A 24 9.58 -11.50 -7.60
N ALA A 25 8.48 -11.27 -8.33
CA ALA A 25 7.37 -10.51 -7.79
C ALA A 25 6.80 -11.24 -6.55
N GLY A 26 6.55 -10.48 -5.47
CA GLY A 26 5.97 -11.02 -4.25
C GLY A 26 4.56 -11.61 -4.47
N GLN A 27 4.11 -12.41 -3.52
CA GLN A 27 2.75 -12.94 -3.54
C GLN A 27 1.75 -11.84 -3.22
N ARG A 28 0.69 -11.75 -4.02
CA ARG A 28 -0.42 -10.82 -3.75
C ARG A 28 -1.36 -11.46 -2.73
N VAL A 29 -1.57 -10.78 -1.60
CA VAL A 29 -2.56 -11.16 -0.59
C VAL A 29 -3.76 -10.23 -0.72
N GLN A 30 -4.97 -10.80 -0.75
CA GLN A 30 -6.22 -10.05 -0.71
C GLN A 30 -6.93 -10.33 0.61
N ILE A 31 -7.50 -9.29 1.22
CA ILE A 31 -8.24 -9.41 2.48
C ILE A 31 -9.69 -9.80 2.18
N ILE A 32 -10.20 -10.82 2.88
CA ILE A 32 -11.61 -11.20 2.90
C ILE A 32 -12.15 -10.92 4.30
N LYS A 33 -13.18 -10.07 4.41
CA LYS A 33 -13.89 -9.84 5.67
C LYS A 33 -15.27 -10.51 5.62
N LYS A 34 -15.75 -10.99 6.76
CA LYS A 34 -17.13 -11.47 6.90
C LYS A 34 -18.07 -10.27 7.02
N ASP A 35 -19.02 -10.21 6.11
CA ASP A 35 -20.18 -9.34 6.12
C ASP A 35 -21.39 -10.15 6.61
N ALA A 36 -22.24 -9.53 7.44
CA ALA A 36 -23.35 -10.20 8.10
C ALA A 36 -24.45 -10.64 7.11
N GLU A 37 -24.59 -9.96 5.98
CA GLU A 37 -25.62 -10.24 4.97
C GLU A 37 -25.04 -10.94 3.74
N LYS A 38 -23.84 -10.53 3.31
CA LYS A 38 -23.23 -10.96 2.03
C LYS A 38 -22.16 -12.04 2.17
N GLY A 39 -21.85 -12.49 3.39
CA GLY A 39 -20.80 -13.48 3.62
C GLY A 39 -19.39 -12.91 3.44
N GLY A 40 -18.47 -13.62 2.80
CA GLY A 40 -17.09 -13.15 2.61
C GLY A 40 -16.98 -12.06 1.54
N VAL A 41 -16.76 -10.81 1.94
CA VAL A 41 -16.56 -9.67 1.03
C VAL A 41 -15.07 -9.36 0.87
N LEU A 42 -14.65 -9.26 -0.39
CA LEU A 42 -13.30 -8.81 -0.76
C LEU A 42 -13.12 -7.33 -0.39
N LYS A 43 -12.13 -7.06 0.46
CA LYS A 43 -11.72 -5.71 0.82
C LYS A 43 -10.59 -5.28 -0.11
N LEU A 44 -10.91 -4.36 -1.00
CA LEU A 44 -9.91 -3.66 -1.81
C LEU A 44 -9.38 -2.44 -1.04
N GLY A 45 -8.06 -2.30 -0.99
CA GLY A 45 -7.39 -1.11 -0.46
C GLY A 45 -6.52 -1.34 0.78
N THR A 46 -6.20 -0.23 1.44
CA THR A 46 -5.40 -0.17 2.67
C THR A 46 -6.29 0.31 3.81
N GLU A 47 -6.24 -0.37 4.95
CA GLU A 47 -6.94 0.00 6.18
C GLU A 47 -5.92 0.46 7.22
N VAL A 48 -6.17 1.62 7.84
CA VAL A 48 -5.39 2.09 8.97
C VAL A 48 -6.02 1.52 10.24
N VAL A 49 -5.22 0.83 11.05
CA VAL A 49 -5.61 0.35 12.38
C VAL A 49 -4.70 1.03 13.40
N VAL A 50 -5.28 1.58 14.45
CA VAL A 50 -4.57 2.27 15.52
C VAL A 50 -4.90 1.56 16.83
N ASP A 51 -3.89 1.40 17.69
CA ASP A 51 -4.09 0.87 19.04
C ASP A 51 -4.91 1.84 19.90
N GLN A 52 -5.47 1.34 21.00
CA GLN A 52 -6.30 2.16 21.89
C GLN A 52 -5.51 3.31 22.51
N GLN A 53 -4.21 3.09 22.78
CA GLN A 53 -3.31 4.06 23.39
C GLN A 53 -2.71 5.05 22.38
N LYS A 54 -2.98 4.89 21.07
CA LYS A 54 -2.44 5.71 19.97
C LYS A 54 -0.91 5.77 19.97
N THR A 55 -0.27 4.67 20.33
CA THR A 55 1.20 4.52 20.32
C THR A 55 1.70 3.77 19.09
N ILE A 56 0.83 3.01 18.42
CA ILE A 56 1.17 2.27 17.21
C ILE A 56 0.02 2.27 16.20
N SER A 57 0.38 2.46 14.93
CA SER A 57 -0.55 2.29 13.81
C SER A 57 -0.01 1.24 12.84
N ALA A 58 -0.90 0.43 12.29
CA ALA A 58 -0.61 -0.53 11.23
C ALA A 58 -1.44 -0.22 9.98
N LEU A 59 -0.86 -0.52 8.82
CA LEU A 59 -1.55 -0.51 7.53
C LEU A 59 -1.84 -1.96 7.14
N LEU A 60 -3.11 -2.32 7.03
CA LEU A 60 -3.55 -3.65 6.61
C LEU A 60 -4.04 -3.62 5.16
N GLY A 61 -3.56 -4.56 4.34
CA GLY A 61 -4.04 -4.75 2.97
C GLY A 61 -3.00 -4.39 1.92
N ALA A 62 -3.43 -3.74 0.84
CA ALA A 62 -2.52 -3.35 -0.23
C ALA A 62 -1.54 -2.27 0.26
N SER A 63 -0.27 -2.35 -0.16
CA SER A 63 0.67 -1.25 0.04
C SER A 63 0.15 0.01 -0.64
N PRO A 64 0.16 1.18 0.02
CA PRO A 64 -0.19 2.45 -0.62
C PRO A 64 0.67 2.70 -1.85
N GLY A 65 0.03 3.10 -2.96
CA GLY A 65 0.71 3.58 -4.15
C GLY A 65 0.95 5.08 -4.07
N ALA A 66 1.66 5.65 -5.05
CA ALA A 66 1.99 7.07 -5.08
C ALA A 66 0.77 8.00 -4.92
N SER A 67 -0.37 7.65 -5.52
CA SER A 67 -1.60 8.45 -5.45
C SER A 67 -2.40 8.28 -4.15
N THR A 68 -2.17 7.22 -3.37
CA THR A 68 -2.93 6.93 -2.14
C THR A 68 -2.11 7.12 -0.87
N ALA A 69 -0.77 7.16 -0.95
CA ALA A 69 0.10 7.30 0.21
C ALA A 69 -0.18 8.59 1.00
N ALA A 70 -0.17 9.76 0.35
CA ALA A 70 -0.39 11.04 1.01
C ALA A 70 -1.72 11.11 1.80
N PRO A 71 -2.90 10.82 1.21
CA PRO A 71 -4.15 10.87 1.97
C PRO A 71 -4.23 9.81 3.08
N ILE A 72 -3.62 8.63 2.90
CA ILE A 72 -3.55 7.61 3.95
C ILE A 72 -2.69 8.09 5.12
N THR A 73 -1.53 8.69 4.86
CA THR A 73 -0.66 9.25 5.91
C THR A 73 -1.38 10.35 6.69
N LEU A 74 -2.12 11.23 6.02
CA LEU A 74 -2.94 12.23 6.71
C LEU A 74 -4.01 11.60 7.60
N ASN A 75 -4.61 10.49 7.17
CA ASN A 75 -5.56 9.75 7.99
C ASN A 75 -4.89 9.11 9.23
N VAL A 76 -3.69 8.54 9.07
CA VAL A 76 -2.89 8.03 10.21
C VAL A 76 -2.64 9.13 11.22
N LEU A 77 -2.17 10.31 10.77
CA LEU A 77 -1.89 11.44 11.65
C LEU A 77 -3.13 11.91 12.40
N LYS A 78 -4.28 12.02 11.73
CA LYS A 78 -5.56 12.39 12.36
C LYS A 78 -6.00 11.40 13.44
N GLN A 79 -5.81 10.09 13.21
CA GLN A 79 -6.21 9.07 14.18
C GLN A 79 -5.24 8.98 15.38
N MET A 80 -3.94 9.13 15.13
CA MET A 80 -2.89 9.06 16.15
C MET A 80 -2.83 10.33 17.01
N PHE A 81 -3.04 11.51 16.40
CA PHE A 81 -2.84 12.82 17.05
C PHE A 81 -4.05 13.76 16.87
N PRO A 82 -5.26 13.39 17.32
CA PRO A 82 -6.48 14.16 17.04
C PRO A 82 -6.55 15.53 17.73
N ALA A 83 -5.65 15.84 18.67
CA ALA A 83 -5.57 17.17 19.31
C ALA A 83 -4.59 18.12 18.60
N ALA A 84 -3.78 17.61 17.68
CA ALA A 84 -2.74 18.37 16.97
C ALA A 84 -3.10 18.69 15.51
N VAL A 85 -4.24 18.18 15.03
CA VAL A 85 -4.72 18.28 13.64
C VAL A 85 -6.17 18.74 13.62
#